data_AF-A0A954Z024-F1
#
_entry.id   AF-A0A954Z024-F1
#
_cell.length_a   1.000
_cell.length_b   1.000
_cell.length_c   1.000
_cell.angle_alpha   90.00
_cell.angle_beta   90.00
_cell.angle_gamma   90.00
#
_symmetry.space_group_name_H-M   'P 1'
#
loop_
_entity.id
_entity.type
_entity.pdbx_description
1 polymer ?
#
loop_
_entity_poly.entity_id
_entity_poly.type
_entity_poly.pdbx_seq_one_letter_code
_entity_poly.pdbx_strand_id
1 'polypeptide(L)'
;MRNAIVIAFLTSAFVALSHANAQVVYRINAGGPDYLDSEGQLWRSDAALGYFNVGESFAVDESVEIDGTDLDAVYRSHRYDSSLANPEMTYSFPVAPGFYSVRLLFAETYWGFEGRRRFGVEIEGEIVLVDYDIVGLTGGKFVADTQQFVTQILDGDPSLTIEFTHGSIDHPLICGIVIESIPPSPIIVNGESAELTIVRNSTCANSANLLSLSAVDPDTDVATLQWSISAPPAIGTASFQGGAGVGENVIVCYSPAAGQIEPDVFSVAVADGDGDNMDEIEISVAIRDTQAPVLTCPDDITLDADAGFTPSVAGAAVATDDFGLAPVISYSDAVFTGTCPVAVEVRRTWTARDSSGNVASCTQRVFIRDNDTDGDGTVDCADVAPDDADVGGSGGDNTAANSNDNTDAGDDGNTNANDNSNDGANGGQIGSGNSGSIVDPITGEPIPVDACCGGG
;
A
#
# COMPACT_ATOMS: atom_id res chain seq x y z
N MET A 1 24.86 17.91 8.42
CA MET A 1 23.67 17.06 8.30
C MET A 1 22.47 17.99 8.34
N ARG A 2 22.10 18.54 7.18
CA ARG A 2 20.93 19.39 7.00
C ARG A 2 19.98 18.55 6.15
N ASN A 3 18.89 18.09 6.74
CA ASN A 3 17.81 17.42 6.01
C ASN A 3 16.93 18.55 5.46
N ALA A 4 17.11 18.89 4.19
CA ALA A 4 16.15 19.67 3.43
C ALA A 4 15.15 18.71 2.79
N ILE A 5 13.87 19.04 2.90
CA ILE A 5 12.76 18.28 2.32
C ILE A 5 12.88 18.39 0.79
N VAL A 6 13.16 17.27 0.13
CA VAL A 6 13.17 17.17 -1.32
C VAL A 6 11.73 16.89 -1.75
N ILE A 7 11.00 17.91 -2.20
CA ILE A 7 9.75 17.66 -2.95
C ILE A 7 10.16 17.31 -4.38
N ALA A 8 10.43 16.03 -4.61
CA ALA A 8 10.65 15.48 -5.94
C ALA A 8 9.29 15.25 -6.61
N PHE A 9 8.86 16.17 -7.48
CA PHE A 9 7.74 15.89 -8.39
C PHE A 9 8.22 14.95 -9.51
N LEU A 10 7.87 13.67 -9.38
CA LEU A 10 7.95 12.68 -10.45
C LEU A 10 6.86 12.96 -11.50
N THR A 11 7.30 13.32 -12.71
CA THR A 11 6.61 13.25 -14.01
C THR A 11 5.07 13.21 -14.01
N SER A 12 4.43 14.37 -14.19
CA SER A 12 3.20 14.49 -15.00
C SER A 12 2.84 15.97 -15.18
N ALA A 13 2.40 16.34 -16.39
CA ALA A 13 1.76 17.59 -16.80
C ALA A 13 2.15 18.88 -16.03
N PHE A 14 2.92 19.75 -16.69
CA PHE A 14 3.07 21.16 -16.30
C PHE A 14 1.68 21.81 -16.17
N VAL A 15 1.19 21.95 -14.94
CA VAL A 15 0.19 22.97 -14.61
C VAL A 15 1.02 24.17 -14.19
N ALA A 16 0.93 25.26 -14.95
CA ALA A 16 1.42 26.55 -14.48
C ALA A 16 0.67 26.86 -13.18
N LEU A 17 1.34 26.76 -12.03
CA LEU A 17 0.80 27.31 -10.80
C LEU A 17 0.79 28.83 -10.95
N SER A 18 -0.33 29.39 -11.41
CA SER A 18 -0.76 30.67 -10.85
C SER A 18 -1.05 30.38 -9.39
N HIS A 19 -0.45 30.99 -8.40
CA HIS A 19 0.16 32.30 -8.26
C HIS A 19 -0.85 33.40 -7.83
N ALA A 20 -2.09 33.09 -7.40
CA ALA A 20 -3.17 34.05 -7.14
C ALA A 20 -2.82 35.20 -6.19
N ASN A 21 -1.88 35.02 -5.25
CA ASN A 21 -1.35 36.09 -4.41
C ASN A 21 0.16 36.35 -4.58
N ALA A 22 0.79 35.81 -5.62
CA ALA A 22 2.17 36.18 -5.92
C ALA A 22 2.31 37.67 -6.24
N GLN A 23 3.24 38.32 -5.57
CA GLN A 23 3.60 39.70 -5.87
C GLN A 23 4.84 39.71 -6.76
N VAL A 24 4.72 40.30 -7.95
CA VAL A 24 5.89 40.48 -8.81
C VAL A 24 6.85 41.50 -8.21
N VAL A 25 8.06 41.06 -7.90
CA VAL A 25 9.14 41.87 -7.33
C VAL A 25 10.01 42.45 -8.45
N TYR A 26 10.39 41.61 -9.42
CA TYR A 26 11.22 42.02 -10.55
C TYR A 26 10.69 41.48 -11.87
N ARG A 27 10.75 42.32 -12.90
CA ARG A 27 10.67 41.94 -14.33
C ARG A 27 11.88 42.53 -15.03
N ILE A 28 12.73 41.67 -15.58
CA ILE A 28 14.02 42.04 -16.13
C ILE A 28 14.03 41.74 -17.62
N ASN A 29 14.38 42.74 -18.42
CA ASN A 29 14.75 42.59 -19.81
C ASN A 29 16.29 42.52 -19.90
N ALA A 30 16.84 41.31 -20.02
CA ALA A 30 18.28 41.09 -19.93
C ALA A 30 18.98 41.49 -21.24
N GLY A 31 20.02 42.32 -21.13
CA GLY A 31 20.72 42.88 -22.29
C GLY A 31 19.90 43.86 -23.15
N GLY A 32 18.63 44.09 -22.81
CA GLY A 32 17.72 45.02 -23.50
C GLY A 32 17.46 46.31 -22.71
N PRO A 33 16.79 47.29 -23.33
CA PRO A 33 16.33 48.51 -22.65
C PRO A 33 15.08 48.25 -21.80
N ASP A 34 14.67 49.25 -21.02
CA ASP A 34 13.34 49.26 -20.40
C ASP A 34 12.26 49.08 -21.48
N TYR A 35 11.32 48.18 -21.23
CA TYR A 35 10.24 47.81 -22.15
C TYR A 35 8.90 47.78 -21.41
N LEU A 36 7.87 48.38 -21.99
CA LEU A 36 6.50 48.34 -21.50
C LEU A 36 5.70 47.42 -22.41
N ASP A 37 5.20 46.31 -21.86
CA ASP A 37 4.42 45.35 -22.66
C ASP A 37 2.98 45.84 -22.93
N SER A 38 2.24 45.05 -23.72
CA SER A 38 0.86 45.35 -24.13
C SER A 38 -0.14 45.37 -22.96
N GLU A 39 0.22 44.78 -21.83
CA GLU A 39 -0.56 44.76 -20.60
C GLU A 39 -0.19 45.91 -19.64
N GLY A 40 0.80 46.73 -20.02
CA GLY A 40 1.29 47.85 -19.22
C GLY A 40 2.25 47.43 -18.11
N GLN A 41 2.83 46.24 -18.17
CA GLN A 41 3.85 45.79 -17.23
C GLN A 41 5.23 46.28 -17.70
N LEU A 42 5.96 46.92 -16.78
CA LEU A 42 7.29 47.43 -17.06
C LEU A 42 8.35 46.36 -16.81
N TRP A 43 9.07 46.01 -17.86
CA TRP A 43 10.29 45.20 -17.85
C TRP A 43 11.48 46.14 -17.80
N ARG A 44 12.27 46.07 -16.73
CA ARG A 44 13.43 46.95 -16.55
C ARG A 44 14.68 46.36 -17.19
N SER A 45 15.49 47.22 -17.79
CA SER A 45 16.82 46.87 -18.25
C SER A 45 17.68 46.39 -17.08
N ASP A 46 18.33 45.24 -17.24
CA ASP A 46 19.29 44.76 -16.24
C ASP A 46 20.47 45.72 -16.05
N ALA A 47 20.92 46.41 -17.12
CA ALA A 47 21.99 47.41 -17.09
C ALA A 47 21.60 48.66 -16.28
N ALA A 48 20.32 49.02 -16.28
CA ALA A 48 19.81 50.14 -15.46
C ALA A 48 19.75 49.78 -13.97
N LEU A 49 19.50 48.51 -13.65
CA LEU A 49 19.41 48.01 -12.27
C LEU A 49 20.78 47.65 -11.68
N GLY A 50 21.70 47.12 -12.50
CA GLY A 50 23.07 46.80 -12.09
C GLY A 50 23.17 45.60 -11.14
N TYR A 51 22.21 44.68 -11.17
CA TYR A 51 22.16 43.49 -10.31
C TYR A 51 22.94 42.28 -10.85
N PHE A 52 23.70 42.42 -11.94
CA PHE A 52 24.58 41.37 -12.45
C PHE A 52 26.06 41.77 -12.31
N ASN A 53 26.96 40.79 -12.25
CA ASN A 53 28.40 41.02 -12.08
C ASN A 53 29.17 41.22 -13.41
N VAL A 54 28.94 40.36 -14.41
CA VAL A 54 29.66 40.30 -15.70
C VAL A 54 28.69 39.97 -16.85
N GLY A 55 29.21 39.90 -18.07
CA GLY A 55 28.48 39.50 -19.27
C GLY A 55 28.24 40.64 -20.27
N GLU A 56 28.01 40.26 -21.51
CA GLU A 56 27.76 41.14 -22.64
C GLU A 56 26.30 41.06 -23.08
N SER A 57 25.80 42.11 -23.73
CA SER A 57 24.44 42.16 -24.26
C SER A 57 24.45 41.96 -25.77
N PHE A 58 23.47 41.21 -26.27
CA PHE A 58 23.19 41.08 -27.70
C PHE A 58 21.68 41.25 -27.95
N ALA A 59 21.34 41.81 -29.11
CA ALA A 59 19.95 41.93 -29.55
C ALA A 59 19.84 41.65 -31.05
N VAL A 60 18.77 40.96 -31.46
CA VAL A 60 18.42 40.80 -32.86
C VAL A 60 17.54 41.96 -33.36
N ASP A 61 17.31 42.02 -34.67
CA ASP A 61 16.48 43.03 -35.30
C ASP A 61 15.04 43.02 -34.76
N GLU A 62 14.43 44.20 -34.63
CA GLU A 62 13.06 44.36 -34.11
C GLU A 62 11.97 43.75 -35.03
N SER A 63 12.31 43.28 -36.22
CA SER A 63 11.40 42.54 -37.10
C SER A 63 11.41 41.02 -36.90
N VAL A 64 12.30 40.48 -36.07
CA VAL A 64 12.40 39.03 -35.81
C VAL A 64 11.27 38.59 -34.88
N GLU A 65 10.30 37.82 -35.37
CA GLU A 65 9.28 37.19 -34.52
C GLU A 65 9.89 36.09 -33.64
N ILE A 66 9.44 35.98 -32.39
CA ILE A 66 9.81 34.88 -31.49
C ILE A 66 8.60 33.97 -31.31
N ASP A 67 8.70 32.74 -31.81
CA ASP A 67 7.62 31.77 -31.74
C ASP A 67 7.33 31.38 -30.28
N GLY A 68 6.05 31.22 -29.94
CA GLY A 68 5.62 30.75 -28.62
C GLY A 68 5.45 31.84 -27.55
N THR A 69 5.52 33.12 -27.91
CA THR A 69 5.32 34.24 -26.98
C THR A 69 4.73 35.47 -27.68
N ASP A 70 4.06 36.33 -26.92
CA ASP A 70 3.68 37.69 -27.35
C ASP A 70 4.67 38.75 -26.80
N LEU A 71 5.67 38.31 -26.02
CA LEU A 71 6.70 39.16 -25.39
C LEU A 71 8.00 39.21 -26.20
N ASP A 72 7.88 39.18 -27.52
CA ASP A 72 8.98 39.27 -28.49
C ASP A 72 10.11 40.20 -28.09
N ALA A 73 9.79 41.43 -27.67
CA ALA A 73 10.78 42.44 -27.30
C ALA A 73 11.72 42.01 -26.15
N VAL A 74 11.25 41.19 -25.22
CA VAL A 74 12.06 40.64 -24.12
C VAL A 74 12.95 39.49 -24.61
N TYR A 75 12.44 38.64 -25.50
CA TYR A 75 13.18 37.48 -26.02
C TYR A 75 14.17 37.82 -27.14
N ARG A 76 14.06 38.99 -27.77
CA ARG A 76 14.97 39.46 -28.82
C ARG A 76 16.31 39.98 -28.30
N SER A 77 16.39 40.32 -27.02
CA SER A 77 17.64 40.66 -26.34
C SER A 77 18.03 39.58 -25.34
N HIS A 78 19.33 39.44 -25.10
CA HIS A 78 19.84 38.63 -24.02
C HIS A 78 21.14 39.19 -23.46
N ARG A 79 21.43 38.81 -22.22
CA ARG A 79 22.79 38.87 -21.66
C ARG A 79 23.42 37.49 -21.74
N TYR A 80 24.69 37.42 -22.13
CA TYR A 80 25.46 36.19 -22.18
C TYR A 80 26.83 36.38 -21.53
N ASP A 81 27.37 35.30 -20.99
CA ASP A 81 28.73 35.33 -20.44
C ASP A 81 29.75 35.05 -21.55
N SER A 82 30.38 36.10 -22.09
CA SER A 82 31.38 35.95 -23.16
C SER A 82 32.72 35.39 -22.68
N SER A 83 32.93 35.26 -21.36
CA SER A 83 34.21 34.93 -20.75
C SER A 83 34.20 33.53 -20.15
N LEU A 84 35.06 32.64 -20.63
CA LEU A 84 35.28 31.33 -19.98
C LEU A 84 36.04 31.41 -18.63
N ALA A 85 36.33 32.63 -18.16
CA ALA A 85 37.07 32.87 -16.93
C ALA A 85 36.14 33.37 -15.83
N ASN A 86 36.38 32.89 -14.61
CA ASN A 86 35.66 33.31 -13.41
C ASN A 86 35.73 34.84 -13.16
N PRO A 87 34.69 35.42 -12.53
CA PRO A 87 33.47 34.77 -12.06
C PRO A 87 32.50 34.44 -13.21
N GLU A 88 31.67 33.42 -13.02
CA GLU A 88 30.51 33.16 -13.89
C GLU A 88 29.52 34.33 -13.84
N MET A 89 28.68 34.47 -14.86
CA MET A 89 27.60 35.45 -14.88
C MET A 89 26.57 35.14 -13.80
N THR A 90 26.49 36.04 -12.83
CA THR A 90 25.59 35.93 -11.67
C THR A 90 24.72 37.17 -11.56
N TYR A 91 23.42 36.98 -11.36
CA TYR A 91 22.51 38.01 -10.89
C TYR A 91 22.33 37.89 -9.37
N SER A 92 22.28 39.01 -8.66
CA SER A 92 22.02 39.11 -7.22
C SER A 92 20.98 40.20 -6.96
N PHE A 93 19.76 39.78 -6.68
CA PHE A 93 18.60 40.64 -6.48
C PHE A 93 18.36 40.89 -5.00
N PRO A 94 18.37 42.15 -4.53
CA PRO A 94 18.01 42.46 -3.16
C PRO A 94 16.55 42.07 -2.88
N VAL A 95 16.34 41.17 -1.93
CA VAL A 95 15.01 40.69 -1.52
C VAL A 95 15.00 40.41 -0.01
N ALA A 96 13.81 40.38 0.59
CA ALA A 96 13.67 39.96 1.99
C ALA A 96 13.70 38.43 2.10
N PRO A 97 14.01 37.86 3.27
CA PRO A 97 13.77 36.45 3.55
C PRO A 97 12.32 36.06 3.23
N GLY A 98 12.12 34.90 2.61
CA GLY A 98 10.82 34.47 2.12
C GLY A 98 10.92 33.47 0.97
N PHE A 99 9.77 33.05 0.46
CA PHE A 99 9.68 32.15 -0.70
C PHE A 99 9.47 32.93 -1.99
N TYR A 100 10.10 32.48 -3.06
CA TYR A 100 10.02 33.14 -4.36
C TYR A 100 9.84 32.13 -5.49
N SER A 101 8.99 32.47 -6.45
CA SER A 101 9.01 31.86 -7.77
C SER A 101 9.93 32.66 -8.70
N VAL A 102 10.82 31.96 -9.40
CA VAL A 102 11.77 32.51 -10.35
C VAL A 102 11.45 31.94 -11.73
N ARG A 103 11.08 32.80 -12.67
CA ARG A 103 10.91 32.44 -14.08
C ARG A 103 12.07 32.96 -14.90
N LEU A 104 12.74 32.05 -15.60
CA LEU A 104 13.85 32.33 -16.50
C LEU A 104 13.36 32.19 -17.94
N LEU A 105 13.49 33.27 -18.71
CA LEU A 105 13.01 33.37 -20.08
C LEU A 105 14.20 33.23 -21.02
N PHE A 106 14.14 32.25 -21.93
CA PHE A 106 15.19 31.93 -22.87
C PHE A 106 14.68 31.94 -24.31
N ALA A 107 15.50 32.44 -25.23
CA ALA A 107 15.37 32.15 -26.65
C ALA A 107 16.77 32.03 -27.25
N GLU A 108 17.03 30.94 -27.94
CA GLU A 108 18.23 30.85 -28.77
C GLU A 108 18.06 31.77 -29.98
N THR A 109 18.93 32.77 -30.10
CA THR A 109 18.87 33.76 -31.18
C THR A 109 20.04 33.66 -32.16
N TYR A 110 21.05 32.83 -31.85
CA TYR A 110 22.28 32.71 -32.62
C TYR A 110 22.38 31.34 -33.32
N TRP A 111 22.29 30.24 -32.59
CA TRP A 111 22.43 28.88 -33.14
C TRP A 111 21.12 28.30 -33.64
N GLY A 112 21.09 27.76 -34.86
CA GLY A 112 19.88 27.17 -35.43
C GLY A 112 19.70 25.66 -35.23
N PHE A 113 20.61 24.99 -34.51
CA PHE A 113 20.61 23.53 -34.36
C PHE A 113 20.89 23.15 -32.90
N GLU A 114 20.30 22.04 -32.46
CA GLU A 114 20.56 21.44 -31.15
C GLU A 114 22.04 21.10 -30.93
N GLY A 115 22.43 21.01 -29.67
CA GLY A 115 23.75 20.62 -29.20
C GLY A 115 24.83 21.67 -29.43
N ARG A 116 24.46 22.90 -29.80
CA ARG A 116 25.41 24.00 -30.08
C ARG A 116 25.69 24.89 -28.89
N ARG A 117 24.77 24.95 -27.94
CA ARG A 117 24.91 25.65 -26.67
C ARG A 117 24.31 24.79 -25.58
N ARG A 118 25.10 24.52 -24.53
CA ARG A 118 24.68 23.79 -23.34
C ARG A 118 25.32 24.41 -22.12
N PHE A 119 24.49 24.81 -21.16
CA PHE A 119 24.93 25.51 -19.95
C PHE A 119 24.12 25.07 -18.73
N GLY A 120 24.60 25.43 -17.54
CA GLY A 120 23.91 25.18 -16.28
C GLY A 120 23.30 26.45 -15.70
N VAL A 121 22.35 26.27 -14.79
CA VAL A 121 21.84 27.37 -13.96
C VAL A 121 21.75 26.89 -12.52
N GLU A 122 22.25 27.72 -11.61
CA GLU A 122 22.10 27.56 -10.16
C GLU A 122 21.25 28.70 -9.60
N ILE A 123 20.36 28.40 -8.67
CA ILE A 123 19.59 29.40 -7.90
C ILE A 123 19.87 29.13 -6.43
N GLU A 124 20.33 30.14 -5.70
CA GLU A 124 20.74 30.00 -4.29
C GLU A 124 21.79 28.90 -4.04
N GLY A 125 22.66 28.66 -5.03
CA GLY A 125 23.69 27.62 -5.01
C GLY A 125 23.18 26.20 -5.26
N GLU A 126 21.89 26.03 -5.57
CA GLU A 126 21.31 24.76 -5.97
C GLU A 126 21.20 24.68 -7.49
N ILE A 127 21.67 23.58 -8.09
CA ILE A 127 21.63 23.37 -9.54
C ILE A 127 20.18 23.09 -9.96
N VAL A 128 19.60 24.00 -10.75
CA VAL A 128 18.22 23.90 -11.27
C VAL A 128 18.16 23.48 -12.73
N LEU A 129 19.23 23.72 -13.51
CA LEU A 129 19.37 23.29 -14.89
C LEU A 129 20.76 22.71 -15.15
N VAL A 130 20.83 21.57 -15.86
CA VAL A 130 22.07 20.87 -16.20
C VAL A 130 22.14 20.64 -17.70
N ASP A 131 23.26 21.02 -18.33
CA ASP A 131 23.50 20.87 -19.79
C ASP A 131 22.31 21.35 -20.66
N TYR A 132 21.65 22.43 -20.21
CA TYR A 132 20.41 22.93 -20.78
C TYR A 132 20.63 23.46 -22.20
N ASP A 133 19.86 22.90 -23.14
CA ASP A 133 19.92 23.15 -24.57
C ASP A 133 18.58 23.71 -25.06
N ILE A 134 18.52 25.03 -25.27
CA ILE A 134 17.30 25.72 -25.66
C ILE A 134 16.77 25.18 -27.00
N VAL A 135 17.63 24.96 -28.00
CA VAL A 135 17.21 24.49 -29.32
C VAL A 135 16.82 23.02 -29.28
N GLY A 136 17.53 22.21 -28.50
CA GLY A 136 17.15 20.81 -28.27
C GLY A 136 15.75 20.68 -27.68
N LEU A 137 15.35 21.61 -26.80
CA LEU A 137 14.02 21.63 -26.18
C LEU A 137 12.93 22.22 -27.09
N THR A 138 13.22 23.36 -27.71
CA THR A 138 12.23 24.12 -28.49
C THR A 138 12.13 23.67 -29.96
N GLY A 139 13.11 22.93 -30.45
CA GLY A 139 13.19 22.44 -31.83
C GLY A 139 13.72 23.47 -32.84
N GLY A 140 14.10 24.68 -32.41
CA GLY A 140 14.61 25.71 -33.31
C GLY A 140 15.15 26.96 -32.62
N LYS A 141 15.77 27.85 -33.39
CA LYS A 141 16.07 29.21 -32.94
C LYS A 141 14.84 30.11 -33.06
N PHE A 142 14.83 31.22 -32.33
CA PHE A 142 13.71 32.17 -32.28
C PHE A 142 12.42 31.53 -31.77
N VAL A 143 12.54 30.59 -30.84
CA VAL A 143 11.41 29.99 -30.13
C VAL A 143 11.63 30.27 -28.64
N ALA A 144 10.61 30.79 -27.98
CA ALA A 144 10.64 31.08 -26.56
C ALA A 144 10.56 29.78 -25.74
N ASP A 145 11.38 29.72 -24.70
CA ASP A 145 11.25 28.78 -23.60
C ASP A 145 11.20 29.53 -22.27
N THR A 146 10.44 28.99 -21.32
CA THR A 146 10.36 29.55 -19.96
C THR A 146 10.50 28.43 -18.95
N GLN A 147 11.48 28.55 -18.07
CA GLN A 147 11.71 27.64 -16.96
C GLN A 147 11.30 28.32 -15.66
N GLN A 148 10.56 27.62 -14.80
CA GLN A 148 10.04 28.16 -13.54
C GLN A 148 10.53 27.31 -12.37
N PHE A 149 11.04 27.98 -11.34
CA PHE A 149 11.57 27.37 -10.13
C PHE A 149 10.98 28.05 -8.89
N VAL A 150 11.01 27.34 -7.76
CA VAL A 150 10.68 27.89 -6.44
C VAL A 150 11.91 27.78 -5.56
N THR A 151 12.21 28.84 -4.82
CA THR A 151 13.33 28.88 -3.88
C THR A 151 12.97 29.63 -2.60
N GLN A 152 13.78 29.46 -1.56
CA GLN A 152 13.63 30.13 -0.27
C GLN A 152 14.88 30.95 0.05
N ILE A 153 14.67 32.21 0.41
CA ILE A 153 15.69 33.08 0.97
C ILE A 153 15.62 32.99 2.49
N LEU A 154 16.72 32.57 3.11
CA LEU A 154 16.81 32.36 4.55
C LEU A 154 17.10 33.66 5.31
N ASP A 155 16.76 33.67 6.60
CA ASP A 155 17.09 34.79 7.50
C ASP A 155 18.59 35.09 7.49
N GLY A 156 18.92 36.36 7.21
CA GLY A 156 20.29 36.85 7.14
C GLY A 156 20.90 36.81 5.74
N ASP A 157 20.22 36.22 4.76
CA ASP A 157 20.57 36.38 3.35
C ASP A 157 19.88 37.64 2.76
N PRO A 158 20.63 38.64 2.27
CA PRO A 158 20.06 39.85 1.74
C PRO A 158 19.62 39.76 0.26
N SER A 159 19.86 38.65 -0.43
CA SER A 159 19.67 38.59 -1.88
C SER A 159 19.33 37.21 -2.43
N LEU A 160 18.53 37.19 -3.51
CA LEU A 160 18.35 36.02 -4.36
C LEU A 160 19.40 36.05 -5.47
N THR A 161 20.16 34.97 -5.57
CA THR A 161 21.26 34.74 -6.50
C THR A 161 20.87 33.74 -7.57
N ILE A 162 21.22 34.07 -8.82
CA ILE A 162 21.03 33.22 -10.00
C ILE A 162 22.36 33.20 -10.74
N GLU A 163 23.03 32.06 -10.76
CA GLU A 163 24.30 31.87 -11.44
C GLU A 163 24.10 31.06 -12.73
N PHE A 164 24.60 31.58 -13.84
CA PHE A 164 24.59 30.92 -15.13
C PHE A 164 25.97 30.35 -15.39
N THR A 165 26.10 29.04 -15.30
CA THR A 165 27.41 28.37 -15.37
C THR A 165 27.71 27.89 -16.78
N HIS A 166 28.94 28.11 -17.24
CA HIS A 166 29.39 27.51 -18.49
C HIS A 166 29.24 25.99 -18.46
N GLY A 167 28.49 25.46 -19.43
CA GLY A 167 28.35 24.02 -19.59
C GLY A 167 29.35 23.46 -20.59
N SER A 168 28.96 22.33 -21.19
CA SER A 168 29.87 21.57 -22.05
C SER A 168 30.19 22.24 -23.39
N ILE A 169 29.36 23.18 -23.87
CA ILE A 169 29.51 23.84 -25.18
C ILE A 169 28.94 25.27 -25.14
N ASP A 170 29.76 26.23 -25.58
CA ASP A 170 29.41 27.65 -25.78
C ASP A 170 28.98 28.41 -24.50
N HIS A 171 28.57 29.67 -24.66
CA HIS A 171 28.30 30.61 -23.57
C HIS A 171 26.87 30.51 -23.04
N PRO A 172 26.63 30.60 -21.71
CA PRO A 172 25.29 30.72 -21.16
C PRO A 172 24.64 32.06 -21.53
N LEU A 173 23.31 32.09 -21.62
CA LEU A 173 22.55 33.32 -21.86
C LEU A 173 21.22 33.35 -21.13
N ILE A 174 20.65 34.55 -20.98
CA ILE A 174 19.31 34.79 -20.45
C ILE A 174 18.66 35.97 -21.16
N CYS A 175 17.38 35.85 -21.54
CA CYS A 175 16.62 36.93 -22.18
C CYS A 175 15.82 37.76 -21.17
N GLY A 176 15.21 37.10 -20.19
CA GLY A 176 14.45 37.79 -19.16
C GLY A 176 14.36 37.00 -17.87
N ILE A 177 14.11 37.71 -16.78
CA ILE A 177 13.95 37.13 -15.44
C ILE A 177 12.70 37.74 -14.82
N VAL A 178 11.82 36.91 -14.28
CA VAL A 178 10.71 37.35 -13.42
C VAL A 178 10.89 36.73 -12.04
N ILE A 179 10.83 37.56 -11.01
CA ILE A 179 10.87 37.14 -9.61
C ILE A 179 9.57 37.57 -8.96
N GLU A 180 8.87 36.61 -8.38
CA GLU A 180 7.59 36.74 -7.72
C GLU A 180 7.75 36.25 -6.28
N SER A 181 7.42 37.08 -5.28
CA SER A 181 7.33 36.59 -3.90
C SER A 181 6.04 35.80 -3.76
N ILE A 182 6.14 34.60 -3.22
CA ILE A 182 4.99 33.73 -2.95
C ILE A 182 4.76 33.63 -1.44
N PRO A 183 3.50 33.62 -0.98
CA PRO A 183 3.20 33.39 0.43
C PRO A 183 3.66 31.97 0.83
N PRO A 184 4.22 31.77 2.03
CA PRO A 184 4.53 30.45 2.56
C PRO A 184 3.28 29.55 2.60
N SER A 185 3.45 28.26 2.29
CA SER A 185 2.37 27.29 2.42
C SER A 185 2.00 27.01 3.88
N PRO A 186 0.74 26.62 4.16
CA PRO A 186 0.41 25.97 5.41
C PRO A 186 1.18 24.64 5.52
N ILE A 187 1.43 24.18 6.74
CA ILE A 187 2.15 22.93 7.03
C ILE A 187 1.33 22.07 7.99
N ILE A 188 0.99 20.85 7.56
CA ILE A 188 0.37 19.80 8.37
C ILE A 188 1.43 19.23 9.32
N VAL A 189 1.20 19.42 10.62
CA VAL A 189 2.16 19.03 11.68
C VAL A 189 2.23 17.51 11.86
N ASN A 190 1.23 16.78 11.38
CA ASN A 190 1.17 15.32 11.44
C ASN A 190 2.17 14.63 10.50
N GLY A 191 2.78 15.37 9.56
CA GLY A 191 3.66 14.85 8.53
C GLY A 191 2.90 14.36 7.29
N GLU A 192 3.63 13.67 6.40
CA GLU A 192 3.16 13.29 5.06
C GLU A 192 2.13 12.15 5.05
N SER A 193 2.09 11.32 6.10
CA SER A 193 1.18 10.17 6.16
C SER A 193 0.69 9.83 7.56
N ALA A 194 -0.51 9.25 7.63
CA ALA A 194 -1.10 8.73 8.86
C ALA A 194 -1.82 7.40 8.62
N GLU A 195 -2.01 6.62 9.68
CA GLU A 195 -2.74 5.35 9.63
C GLU A 195 -3.94 5.34 10.58
N LEU A 196 -5.03 4.72 10.12
CA LEU A 196 -6.22 4.41 10.92
C LEU A 196 -6.46 2.90 10.90
N THR A 197 -6.66 2.29 12.07
CA THR A 197 -7.14 0.91 12.18
C THR A 197 -8.52 0.93 12.82
N ILE A 198 -9.52 0.47 12.08
CA ILE A 198 -10.92 0.49 12.51
C ILE A 198 -11.55 -0.89 12.48
N VAL A 199 -12.75 -0.99 13.02
CA VAL A 199 -13.55 -2.22 12.98
C VAL A 199 -14.57 -2.13 11.85
N ARG A 200 -14.82 -3.24 11.16
CA ARG A 200 -15.88 -3.38 10.16
C ARG A 200 -17.22 -2.86 10.72
N ASN A 201 -17.97 -2.12 9.91
CA ASN A 201 -19.26 -1.51 10.30
C ASN A 201 -19.18 -0.50 11.46
N SER A 202 -17.99 -0.07 11.91
CA SER A 202 -17.90 1.01 12.89
C SER A 202 -18.29 2.36 12.25
N THR A 203 -18.58 3.35 13.08
CA THR A 203 -19.01 4.68 12.64
C THR A 203 -18.24 5.76 13.37
N CYS A 204 -18.43 7.03 12.98
CA CYS A 204 -17.86 8.20 13.65
C CYS A 204 -18.19 8.35 15.15
N ALA A 205 -19.08 7.52 15.71
CA ALA A 205 -19.28 7.47 17.16
C ALA A 205 -18.12 6.76 17.89
N ASN A 206 -17.31 5.96 17.18
CA ASN A 206 -16.16 5.27 17.74
C ASN A 206 -14.91 6.14 17.58
N SER A 207 -14.13 6.31 18.66
CA SER A 207 -12.90 7.10 18.63
C SER A 207 -11.83 6.52 17.71
N ALA A 208 -11.84 5.21 17.44
CA ALA A 208 -10.91 4.58 16.49
C ALA A 208 -11.13 5.06 15.04
N ASN A 209 -12.32 5.60 14.73
CA ASN A 209 -12.67 6.15 13.43
C ASN A 209 -12.25 7.63 13.27
N LEU A 210 -11.67 8.23 14.30
CA LEU A 210 -11.35 9.65 14.36
C LEU A 210 -9.83 9.87 14.30
N LEU A 211 -9.40 10.77 13.43
CA LEU A 211 -8.01 11.23 13.31
C LEU A 211 -7.96 12.74 13.54
N SER A 212 -7.16 13.17 14.51
CA SER A 212 -6.90 14.60 14.73
C SER A 212 -5.76 15.06 13.84
N LEU A 213 -6.01 16.09 13.04
CA LEU A 213 -5.02 16.77 12.22
C LEU A 213 -4.85 18.21 12.70
N SER A 214 -3.63 18.72 12.57
CA SER A 214 -3.31 20.11 12.88
C SER A 214 -2.37 20.69 11.85
N ALA A 215 -2.51 21.99 11.58
CA ALA A 215 -1.63 22.71 10.68
C ALA A 215 -1.17 24.04 11.31
N VAL A 216 0.00 24.48 10.90
CA VAL A 216 0.54 25.80 11.20
C VAL A 216 0.73 26.56 9.91
N ASP A 217 0.70 27.88 10.01
CA ASP A 217 0.93 28.74 8.86
C ASP A 217 1.76 29.97 9.29
N PRO A 218 2.85 30.31 8.58
CA PRO A 218 3.70 31.44 8.96
C PRO A 218 3.08 32.83 8.74
N ASP A 219 2.12 33.00 7.83
CA ASP A 219 1.60 34.32 7.44
C ASP A 219 0.06 34.41 7.45
N THR A 220 -0.63 33.29 7.52
CA THR A 220 -2.08 33.19 7.66
C THR A 220 -2.49 32.89 9.10
N ASP A 221 -3.58 33.51 9.55
CA ASP A 221 -4.17 33.16 10.85
C ASP A 221 -4.67 31.71 10.79
N VAL A 222 -4.07 30.84 11.63
CA VAL A 222 -4.41 29.42 11.71
C VAL A 222 -5.91 29.17 11.93
N ALA A 223 -6.64 30.12 12.51
CA ALA A 223 -8.10 30.02 12.68
C ALA A 223 -8.89 30.06 11.35
N THR A 224 -8.25 30.49 10.26
CA THR A 224 -8.88 30.66 8.93
C THR A 224 -8.51 29.57 7.94
N LEU A 225 -7.57 28.68 8.28
CA LEU A 225 -7.17 27.56 7.43
C LEU A 225 -8.37 26.71 7.03
N GLN A 226 -8.42 26.34 5.76
CA GLN A 226 -9.48 25.56 5.14
C GLN A 226 -8.97 24.15 4.84
N TRP A 227 -9.61 23.15 5.42
CA TRP A 227 -9.30 21.75 5.19
C TRP A 227 -10.27 21.14 4.20
N SER A 228 -9.78 20.27 3.34
CA SER A 228 -10.58 19.55 2.35
C SER A 228 -10.14 18.09 2.25
N ILE A 229 -11.07 17.23 1.85
CA ILE A 229 -10.73 15.87 1.43
C ILE A 229 -10.39 15.99 -0.06
N SER A 230 -9.10 16.11 -0.35
CA SER A 230 -8.54 16.33 -1.69
C SER A 230 -8.67 15.09 -2.58
N ALA A 231 -8.50 13.90 -2.00
CA ALA A 231 -8.77 12.62 -2.63
C ALA A 231 -9.71 11.80 -1.74
N PRO A 232 -10.99 11.59 -2.13
CA PRO A 232 -11.93 10.85 -1.30
C PRO A 232 -11.63 9.34 -1.27
N PRO A 233 -12.00 8.64 -0.18
CA PRO A 233 -11.85 7.19 -0.09
C PRO A 233 -12.69 6.45 -1.14
N ALA A 234 -12.23 5.26 -1.54
CA ALA A 234 -12.89 4.44 -2.56
C ALA A 234 -13.96 3.51 -1.96
N ILE A 235 -13.79 3.07 -0.72
CA ILE A 235 -14.61 2.04 -0.08
C ILE A 235 -15.48 2.64 1.02
N GLY A 236 -14.98 3.60 1.79
CA GLY A 236 -15.72 4.28 2.85
C GLY A 236 -16.14 5.70 2.52
N THR A 237 -16.43 6.45 3.57
CA THR A 237 -16.66 7.90 3.52
C THR A 237 -15.80 8.58 4.57
N ALA A 238 -15.05 9.60 4.15
CA ALA A 238 -14.35 10.51 5.04
C ALA A 238 -15.16 11.80 5.22
N SER A 239 -15.13 12.40 6.40
CA SER A 239 -15.81 13.67 6.70
C SER A 239 -15.17 14.39 7.88
N PHE A 240 -15.29 15.72 7.95
CA PHE A 240 -14.84 16.48 9.11
C PHE A 240 -15.90 16.47 10.22
N GLN A 241 -15.48 16.16 11.44
CA GLN A 241 -16.35 16.27 12.61
C GLN A 241 -16.50 17.75 12.99
N GLY A 242 -17.74 18.21 13.14
CA GLY A 242 -18.02 19.59 13.58
C GLY A 242 -18.21 20.62 12.47
N GLY A 243 -18.14 20.23 11.19
CA GLY A 243 -18.54 21.09 10.06
C GLY A 243 -17.51 21.19 8.94
N ALA A 244 -17.31 22.41 8.43
CA ALA A 244 -16.64 22.69 7.15
C ALA A 244 -15.11 22.50 7.14
N GLY A 245 -14.50 21.90 8.17
CA GLY A 245 -13.04 21.71 8.24
C GLY A 245 -12.29 23.03 8.30
N VAL A 246 -12.53 23.86 9.33
CA VAL A 246 -11.89 25.18 9.44
C VAL A 246 -11.12 25.31 10.74
N GLY A 247 -9.92 25.88 10.66
CA GLY A 247 -9.09 26.25 11.79
C GLY A 247 -7.81 25.41 11.92
N GLU A 248 -7.06 25.70 13.00
CA GLU A 248 -5.75 25.09 13.27
C GLU A 248 -5.85 23.57 13.42
N ASN A 249 -6.94 23.09 14.04
CA ASN A 249 -7.15 21.69 14.38
C ASN A 249 -8.47 21.20 13.79
N VAL A 250 -8.44 20.09 13.08
CA VAL A 250 -9.62 19.39 12.58
C VAL A 250 -9.62 17.94 13.02
N ILE A 251 -10.82 17.36 13.12
CA ILE A 251 -10.98 15.92 13.34
C ILE A 251 -11.61 15.35 12.09
N VAL A 252 -10.88 14.44 11.44
CA VAL A 252 -11.36 13.68 10.31
C VAL A 252 -11.95 12.38 10.83
N CYS A 253 -13.19 12.10 10.46
CA CYS A 253 -13.79 10.80 10.64
C CYS A 253 -13.77 10.01 9.34
N TYR A 254 -13.39 8.73 9.42
CA TYR A 254 -13.65 7.76 8.37
C TYR A 254 -14.71 6.73 8.82
N SER A 255 -15.70 6.44 7.97
CA SER A 255 -16.68 5.35 8.18
C SER A 255 -16.63 4.38 6.99
N PRO A 256 -16.38 3.09 7.20
CA PRO A 256 -16.33 2.10 6.12
C PRO A 256 -17.73 1.83 5.58
N ALA A 257 -17.84 1.48 4.29
CA ALA A 257 -19.10 0.94 3.77
C ALA A 257 -19.43 -0.41 4.45
N ALA A 258 -20.72 -0.71 4.50
CA ALA A 258 -21.21 -1.90 5.19
C ALA A 258 -20.57 -3.19 4.65
N GLY A 259 -20.07 -4.02 5.56
CA GLY A 259 -19.46 -5.32 5.29
C GLY A 259 -18.04 -5.26 4.72
N GLN A 260 -17.50 -4.10 4.36
CA GLN A 260 -16.18 -4.03 3.73
C GLN A 260 -15.05 -4.24 4.76
N ILE A 261 -14.04 -5.03 4.37
CA ILE A 261 -12.83 -5.30 5.17
C ILE A 261 -11.54 -4.97 4.41
N GLU A 262 -11.66 -4.60 3.14
CA GLU A 262 -10.51 -4.23 2.31
C GLU A 262 -9.90 -2.91 2.80
N PRO A 263 -8.57 -2.76 2.76
CA PRO A 263 -7.92 -1.49 3.07
C PRO A 263 -8.41 -0.37 2.15
N ASP A 264 -8.43 0.86 2.67
CA ASP A 264 -8.80 2.06 1.92
C ASP A 264 -7.72 3.14 2.07
N VAL A 265 -7.71 4.12 1.17
CA VAL A 265 -6.79 5.25 1.23
C VAL A 265 -7.50 6.52 0.80
N PHE A 266 -7.18 7.64 1.44
CA PHE A 266 -7.70 8.95 1.07
C PHE A 266 -6.71 10.05 1.48
N SER A 267 -6.84 11.23 0.89
CA SER A 267 -5.96 12.36 1.18
C SER A 267 -6.75 13.54 1.72
N VAL A 268 -6.11 14.28 2.62
CA VAL A 268 -6.64 15.50 3.21
C VAL A 268 -5.65 16.63 2.96
N ALA A 269 -6.14 17.74 2.42
CA ALA A 269 -5.34 18.93 2.16
C ALA A 269 -5.77 20.08 3.07
N VAL A 270 -4.82 20.97 3.39
CA VAL A 270 -5.05 22.25 4.06
C VAL A 270 -4.63 23.39 3.14
N ALA A 271 -5.45 24.43 3.06
CA ALA A 271 -5.23 25.65 2.30
C ALA A 271 -5.39 26.87 3.21
N ASP A 272 -4.64 27.93 2.90
CA ASP A 272 -4.67 29.22 3.58
C ASP A 272 -5.62 30.24 2.92
N GLY A 273 -6.02 29.98 1.67
CA GLY A 273 -6.87 30.90 0.89
C GLY A 273 -6.07 31.83 -0.02
N ASP A 274 -4.75 31.73 0.00
CA ASP A 274 -3.86 32.54 -0.84
C ASP A 274 -3.61 31.94 -2.23
N GLY A 275 -4.20 30.77 -2.47
CA GLY A 275 -4.63 30.30 -3.80
C GLY A 275 -3.74 29.23 -4.45
N ASP A 276 -2.56 28.95 -3.90
CA ASP A 276 -1.51 28.29 -4.71
C ASP A 276 -0.72 27.22 -3.96
N ASN A 277 -0.83 27.23 -2.63
CA ASN A 277 -0.05 26.39 -1.76
C ASN A 277 -1.00 25.65 -0.83
N MET A 278 -1.03 24.33 -0.96
CA MET A 278 -1.67 23.44 -0.02
C MET A 278 -0.63 22.45 0.47
N ASP A 279 -0.78 22.02 1.72
CA ASP A 279 -0.10 20.83 2.20
C ASP A 279 -1.12 19.69 2.28
N GLU A 280 -0.65 18.47 2.06
CA GLU A 280 -1.49 17.28 1.92
C GLU A 280 -0.94 16.11 2.72
N ILE A 281 -1.84 15.38 3.38
CA ILE A 281 -1.51 14.15 4.10
C ILE A 281 -2.28 12.97 3.52
N GLU A 282 -1.56 11.87 3.24
CA GLU A 282 -2.16 10.60 2.84
C GLU A 282 -2.55 9.77 4.08
N ILE A 283 -3.77 9.24 4.10
CA ILE A 283 -4.30 8.47 5.22
C ILE A 283 -4.63 7.04 4.74
N SER A 284 -3.87 6.08 5.26
CA SER A 284 -4.10 4.65 5.03
C SER A 284 -5.05 4.06 6.08
N VAL A 285 -6.06 3.32 5.66
CA VAL A 285 -7.08 2.74 6.54
C VAL A 285 -7.05 1.22 6.48
N ALA A 286 -6.83 0.57 7.61
CA ALA A 286 -6.99 -0.87 7.79
C ALA A 286 -8.31 -1.20 8.49
N ILE A 287 -9.13 -2.05 7.87
CA ILE A 287 -10.42 -2.46 8.42
C ILE A 287 -10.32 -3.89 8.95
N ARG A 288 -10.70 -4.10 10.21
CA ARG A 288 -10.68 -5.40 10.87
C ARG A 288 -12.08 -5.93 11.11
N ASP A 289 -12.30 -7.19 10.73
CA ASP A 289 -13.47 -7.92 11.22
C ASP A 289 -13.16 -8.54 12.57
N THR A 290 -14.02 -8.25 13.56
CA THR A 290 -13.90 -8.76 14.93
C THR A 290 -15.16 -9.52 15.37
N GLN A 291 -16.12 -9.74 14.46
CA GLN A 291 -17.38 -10.37 14.79
C GLN A 291 -17.28 -11.88 14.61
N ALA A 292 -17.59 -12.64 15.66
CA ALA A 292 -17.60 -14.09 15.57
C ALA A 292 -18.82 -14.60 14.77
N PRO A 293 -18.70 -15.75 14.07
CA PRO A 293 -19.82 -16.35 13.38
C PRO A 293 -20.90 -16.82 14.36
N VAL A 294 -22.14 -16.89 13.90
CA VAL A 294 -23.26 -17.45 14.67
C VAL A 294 -23.27 -18.97 14.49
N LEU A 295 -23.05 -19.71 15.57
CA LEU A 295 -23.03 -21.18 15.59
C LEU A 295 -24.22 -21.74 16.37
N THR A 296 -24.97 -22.64 15.74
CA THR A 296 -26.07 -23.39 16.37
C THR A 296 -25.69 -24.87 16.45
N CYS A 297 -25.55 -25.37 17.68
CA CYS A 297 -25.34 -26.79 17.94
C CYS A 297 -26.63 -27.59 17.74
N PRO A 298 -26.55 -28.88 17.37
CA PRO A 298 -27.68 -29.79 17.51
C PRO A 298 -28.02 -29.98 18.99
N ASP A 299 -29.27 -30.35 19.27
CA ASP A 299 -29.71 -30.70 20.62
C ASP A 299 -28.98 -31.94 21.15
N ASP A 300 -28.92 -32.05 22.48
CA ASP A 300 -28.45 -33.26 23.14
C ASP A 300 -29.33 -34.46 22.73
N ILE A 301 -28.71 -35.60 22.47
CA ILE A 301 -29.40 -36.78 21.94
C ILE A 301 -29.01 -38.04 22.70
N THR A 302 -29.94 -38.98 22.80
CA THR A 302 -29.67 -40.34 23.27
C THR A 302 -29.79 -41.28 22.08
N LEU A 303 -28.75 -42.06 21.84
CA LEU A 303 -28.65 -43.00 20.73
C LEU A 303 -28.45 -44.42 21.27
N ASP A 304 -28.86 -45.38 20.47
CA ASP A 304 -28.60 -46.79 20.73
C ASP A 304 -27.10 -47.11 20.54
N ALA A 305 -26.59 -48.14 21.22
CA ALA A 305 -25.21 -48.59 21.13
C ALA A 305 -24.81 -48.91 19.68
N ASP A 306 -25.74 -49.46 18.90
CA ASP A 306 -25.51 -49.85 17.51
C ASP A 306 -25.61 -48.71 16.50
N ALA A 307 -26.21 -47.59 16.89
CA ALA A 307 -26.46 -46.48 15.97
C ALA A 307 -25.17 -45.68 15.63
N GLY A 308 -24.15 -45.79 16.47
CA GLY A 308 -22.97 -44.93 16.44
C GLY A 308 -23.30 -43.46 16.74
N PHE A 309 -22.30 -42.57 16.69
CA PHE A 309 -22.46 -41.15 17.08
C PHE A 309 -21.85 -40.17 16.08
N THR A 310 -21.70 -40.54 14.81
CA THR A 310 -21.23 -39.63 13.77
C THR A 310 -22.18 -38.43 13.61
N PRO A 311 -21.72 -37.29 13.08
CA PRO A 311 -22.61 -36.15 12.81
C PRO A 311 -23.83 -36.46 11.94
N SER A 312 -23.76 -37.48 11.07
CA SER A 312 -24.92 -37.89 10.26
C SER A 312 -26.03 -38.56 11.09
N VAL A 313 -25.68 -39.08 12.28
CA VAL A 313 -26.62 -39.75 13.20
C VAL A 313 -26.99 -38.83 14.36
N ALA A 314 -26.00 -38.21 15.01
CA ALA A 314 -26.21 -37.34 16.17
C ALA A 314 -26.64 -35.90 15.80
N GLY A 315 -26.66 -35.57 14.51
CA GLY A 315 -26.87 -34.20 14.02
C GLY A 315 -25.57 -33.43 13.82
N ALA A 316 -25.62 -32.43 12.94
CA ALA A 316 -24.49 -31.58 12.60
C ALA A 316 -24.80 -30.11 12.95
N ALA A 317 -23.81 -29.40 13.48
CA ALA A 317 -23.96 -27.97 13.76
C ALA A 317 -24.09 -27.18 12.45
N VAL A 318 -24.77 -26.03 12.54
CA VAL A 318 -24.90 -25.08 11.44
C VAL A 318 -24.31 -23.75 11.90
N ALA A 319 -23.53 -23.12 11.03
CA ALA A 319 -22.95 -21.81 11.27
C ALA A 319 -23.30 -20.87 10.13
N THR A 320 -23.52 -19.61 10.47
CA THR A 320 -23.72 -18.51 9.52
C THR A 320 -22.83 -17.36 9.94
N ASP A 321 -22.31 -16.63 8.96
CA ASP A 321 -21.64 -15.36 9.19
C ASP A 321 -22.37 -14.24 8.46
N ASP A 322 -22.19 -13.00 8.91
CA ASP A 322 -22.81 -11.84 8.29
C ASP A 322 -22.02 -11.27 7.11
N PHE A 323 -20.79 -11.78 6.87
CA PHE A 323 -19.98 -11.41 5.71
C PHE A 323 -19.10 -12.58 5.23
N GLY A 324 -18.45 -12.39 4.07
CA GLY A 324 -17.41 -13.29 3.60
C GLY A 324 -17.92 -14.68 3.20
N LEU A 325 -17.02 -15.66 3.31
CA LEU A 325 -17.32 -17.05 3.00
C LEU A 325 -18.03 -17.72 4.19
N ALA A 326 -18.84 -18.74 3.90
CA ALA A 326 -19.47 -19.53 4.94
C ALA A 326 -18.43 -20.07 5.95
N PRO A 327 -18.70 -20.00 7.27
CA PRO A 327 -17.76 -20.46 8.27
C PRO A 327 -17.38 -21.93 8.10
N VAL A 328 -16.11 -22.23 8.35
CA VAL A 328 -15.62 -23.61 8.39
C VAL A 328 -15.96 -24.20 9.75
N ILE A 329 -16.74 -25.28 9.74
CA ILE A 329 -17.14 -26.02 10.94
C ILE A 329 -16.22 -27.23 11.15
N SER A 330 -15.74 -27.41 12.37
CA SER A 330 -15.03 -28.59 12.83
C SER A 330 -15.57 -29.06 14.17
N TYR A 331 -15.21 -30.28 14.58
CA TYR A 331 -15.60 -30.81 15.89
C TYR A 331 -14.50 -31.65 16.54
N SER A 332 -14.56 -31.77 17.85
CA SER A 332 -13.73 -32.67 18.66
C SER A 332 -14.57 -33.36 19.73
N ASP A 333 -14.33 -34.66 19.93
CA ASP A 333 -15.09 -35.49 20.86
C ASP A 333 -14.27 -35.80 22.12
N ALA A 334 -14.89 -35.62 23.28
CA ALA A 334 -14.41 -36.14 24.55
C ALA A 334 -15.35 -37.27 25.01
N VAL A 335 -14.80 -38.47 25.15
CA VAL A 335 -15.56 -39.68 25.48
C VAL A 335 -15.42 -39.98 26.97
N PHE A 336 -16.55 -40.17 27.64
CA PHE A 336 -16.63 -40.52 29.04
C PHE A 336 -17.34 -41.87 29.17
N THR A 337 -16.69 -42.82 29.85
CA THR A 337 -17.29 -44.11 30.17
C THR A 337 -18.36 -43.92 31.24
N GLY A 338 -19.56 -44.41 30.97
CA GLY A 338 -20.67 -44.45 31.91
C GLY A 338 -20.86 -45.83 32.53
N THR A 339 -22.03 -46.02 33.11
CA THR A 339 -22.52 -47.32 33.60
C THR A 339 -23.90 -47.55 33.01
N CYS A 340 -24.21 -48.80 32.65
CA CYS A 340 -25.51 -49.20 32.10
C CYS A 340 -26.70 -48.58 32.89
N PRO A 341 -27.73 -48.03 32.22
CA PRO A 341 -28.02 -48.15 30.78
C PRO A 341 -27.32 -47.12 29.89
N VAL A 342 -26.60 -46.13 30.43
CA VAL A 342 -25.81 -45.18 29.62
C VAL A 342 -24.36 -45.63 29.63
N ALA A 343 -23.97 -46.44 28.65
CA ALA A 343 -22.63 -47.00 28.55
C ALA A 343 -21.56 -45.92 28.27
N VAL A 344 -21.89 -44.88 27.48
CA VAL A 344 -20.94 -43.83 27.08
C VAL A 344 -21.63 -42.46 26.99
N GLU A 345 -20.98 -41.41 27.50
CA GLU A 345 -21.31 -40.01 27.21
C GLU A 345 -20.23 -39.42 26.29
N VAL A 346 -20.60 -38.95 25.10
CA VAL A 346 -19.71 -38.20 24.21
C VAL A 346 -20.05 -36.72 24.31
N ARG A 347 -19.08 -35.88 24.70
CA ARG A 347 -19.20 -34.42 24.63
C ARG A 347 -18.52 -33.93 23.36
N ARG A 348 -19.32 -33.59 22.37
CA ARG A 348 -18.86 -33.05 21.08
C ARG A 348 -18.77 -31.53 21.15
N THR A 349 -17.58 -30.99 21.01
CA THR A 349 -17.37 -29.54 20.89
C THR A 349 -17.31 -29.17 19.42
N TRP A 350 -18.30 -28.39 18.98
CA TRP A 350 -18.36 -27.80 17.66
C TRP A 350 -17.62 -26.46 17.67
N THR A 351 -16.83 -26.19 16.64
CA THR A 351 -16.12 -24.93 16.44
C THR A 351 -16.40 -24.42 15.03
N ALA A 352 -16.84 -23.17 14.91
CA ALA A 352 -16.97 -22.48 13.63
C ALA A 352 -15.93 -21.36 13.55
N ARG A 353 -15.24 -21.26 12.41
CA ARG A 353 -14.27 -20.20 12.11
C ARG A 353 -14.68 -19.47 10.83
N ASP A 354 -14.78 -18.15 10.88
CA ASP A 354 -15.05 -17.32 9.69
C ASP A 354 -13.79 -17.11 8.82
N SER A 355 -13.92 -16.38 7.72
CA SER A 355 -12.80 -16.07 6.83
C SER A 355 -11.76 -15.12 7.42
N SER A 356 -12.12 -14.37 8.46
CA SER A 356 -11.26 -13.38 9.14
C SER A 356 -10.56 -13.95 10.38
N GLY A 357 -10.85 -15.21 10.73
CA GLY A 357 -10.27 -15.93 11.85
C GLY A 357 -11.03 -15.82 13.17
N ASN A 358 -12.19 -15.16 13.23
CA ASN A 358 -13.03 -15.13 14.42
C ASN A 358 -13.68 -16.51 14.64
N VAL A 359 -13.94 -16.86 15.89
CA VAL A 359 -14.32 -18.22 16.29
C VAL A 359 -15.53 -18.20 17.22
N ALA A 360 -16.45 -19.15 17.00
CA ALA A 360 -17.52 -19.50 17.93
C ALA A 360 -17.47 -21.00 18.26
N SER A 361 -17.85 -21.37 19.48
CA SER A 361 -17.90 -22.77 19.89
C SER A 361 -19.14 -23.09 20.74
N CYS A 362 -19.62 -24.32 20.65
CA CYS A 362 -20.69 -24.85 21.48
C CYS A 362 -20.51 -26.37 21.68
N THR A 363 -21.20 -26.94 22.67
CA THR A 363 -21.08 -28.36 23.01
C THR A 363 -22.42 -29.06 22.92
N GLN A 364 -22.42 -30.23 22.28
CA GLN A 364 -23.51 -31.19 22.26
C GLN A 364 -23.14 -32.40 23.14
N ARG A 365 -24.09 -32.93 23.91
CA ARG A 365 -23.95 -34.20 24.63
C ARG A 365 -24.71 -35.31 23.91
N VAL A 366 -24.00 -36.39 23.63
CA VAL A 366 -24.55 -37.61 23.04
C VAL A 366 -24.44 -38.73 24.06
N PHE A 367 -25.59 -39.26 24.48
CA PHE A 367 -25.67 -40.38 25.41
C PHE A 367 -25.86 -41.67 24.61
N ILE A 368 -24.92 -42.59 24.72
CA ILE A 368 -25.06 -43.93 24.14
C ILE A 368 -25.68 -44.82 25.20
N ARG A 369 -26.88 -45.30 24.90
CA ARG A 369 -27.59 -46.24 25.75
C ARG A 369 -27.64 -47.59 25.10
N ASP A 370 -27.44 -48.59 25.94
CA ASP A 370 -27.76 -49.96 25.64
C ASP A 370 -29.24 -50.18 26.00
N ASN A 371 -30.03 -50.57 25.01
CA ASN A 371 -31.44 -50.88 25.18
C ASN A 371 -31.76 -52.34 24.82
N ASP A 372 -30.75 -53.16 24.58
CA ASP A 372 -30.98 -54.57 24.31
C ASP A 372 -31.56 -55.22 25.56
N THR A 373 -32.57 -56.05 25.33
CA THR A 373 -33.21 -56.80 26.40
C THR A 373 -32.73 -58.23 26.37
N ASP A 374 -32.35 -58.75 27.53
CA ASP A 374 -32.12 -60.18 27.68
C ASP A 374 -33.42 -60.97 27.44
N GLY A 375 -33.29 -62.29 27.33
CA GLY A 375 -34.44 -63.19 27.15
C GLY A 375 -35.47 -63.16 28.30
N ASP A 376 -35.21 -62.41 29.38
CA ASP A 376 -36.12 -62.20 30.51
C ASP A 376 -36.85 -60.84 30.50
N GLY A 377 -36.47 -59.95 29.58
CA GLY A 377 -37.08 -58.64 29.37
C GLY A 377 -36.45 -57.52 30.22
N THR A 378 -35.29 -57.74 30.83
CA THR A 378 -34.48 -56.71 31.48
C THR A 378 -33.37 -56.21 30.56
N VAL A 379 -32.89 -54.97 30.76
CA VAL A 379 -31.81 -54.38 29.95
C VAL A 379 -30.53 -55.17 30.15
N ASP A 380 -29.94 -55.69 29.08
CA ASP A 380 -28.77 -56.56 29.10
C ASP A 380 -27.47 -55.77 29.30
N CYS A 381 -27.22 -55.37 30.54
CA CYS A 381 -26.01 -54.65 30.91
C CYS A 381 -24.69 -55.45 30.79
N ALA A 382 -24.71 -56.71 30.31
CA ALA A 382 -23.52 -57.54 30.15
C ALA A 382 -22.83 -57.38 28.79
N ASP A 383 -23.51 -56.84 27.77
CA ASP A 383 -22.99 -56.74 26.41
C ASP A 383 -22.76 -55.28 25.98
N VAL A 384 -21.64 -54.69 26.42
CA VAL A 384 -21.26 -53.32 26.05
C VAL A 384 -20.51 -53.24 24.71
N ALA A 385 -20.51 -54.33 23.93
CA ALA A 385 -19.87 -54.42 22.62
C ALA A 385 -20.94 -54.52 21.52
N PRO A 386 -20.69 -53.97 20.32
CA PRO A 386 -21.58 -54.19 19.19
C PRO A 386 -21.37 -55.63 18.70
N ASP A 387 -22.10 -56.61 19.25
CA ASP A 387 -22.11 -57.98 18.73
C ASP A 387 -23.39 -58.29 17.94
N ASP A 388 -23.18 -58.34 16.63
CA ASP A 388 -24.05 -58.94 15.63
C ASP A 388 -24.14 -60.46 15.88
N ALA A 389 -25.12 -60.89 16.69
CA ALA A 389 -25.98 -62.06 16.40
C ALA A 389 -26.85 -62.48 17.60
N ASP A 390 -28.08 -61.97 17.69
CA ASP A 390 -29.17 -62.78 18.24
C ASP A 390 -30.40 -62.77 17.34
N VAL A 391 -30.38 -63.68 16.35
CA VAL A 391 -31.60 -64.20 15.72
C VAL A 391 -31.87 -65.57 16.33
N GLY A 392 -32.68 -65.59 17.38
CA GLY A 392 -33.25 -66.81 17.93
C GLY A 392 -34.06 -67.59 16.89
N GLY A 393 -33.86 -68.91 16.82
CA GLY A 393 -34.77 -69.79 16.07
C GLY A 393 -34.22 -71.15 15.66
N SER A 394 -34.27 -72.11 16.59
CA SER A 394 -34.34 -73.57 16.43
C SER A 394 -34.31 -74.18 15.00
N GLY A 395 -33.35 -75.08 14.76
CA GLY A 395 -33.46 -76.09 13.71
C GLY A 395 -32.10 -76.71 13.36
N GLY A 396 -31.81 -77.89 13.92
CA GLY A 396 -30.57 -78.60 13.62
C GLY A 396 -30.51 -79.10 12.18
N ASP A 397 -29.32 -79.02 11.57
CA ASP A 397 -28.76 -80.17 10.87
C ASP A 397 -27.23 -80.14 10.96
N ASN A 398 -26.70 -81.33 11.06
CA ASN A 398 -25.35 -81.76 11.32
C ASN A 398 -24.51 -81.65 10.04
N THR A 399 -23.38 -80.93 10.06
CA THR A 399 -22.12 -81.46 9.50
C THR A 399 -20.90 -80.65 9.95
N ALA A 400 -20.06 -81.36 10.72
CA ALA A 400 -18.61 -81.45 10.58
C ALA A 400 -17.70 -80.29 11.05
N ALA A 401 -17.06 -80.60 12.19
CA ALA A 401 -15.67 -80.34 12.58
C ALA A 401 -15.30 -78.88 12.92
N ASN A 402 -15.19 -78.44 14.20
CA ASN A 402 -14.46 -79.00 15.36
C ASN A 402 -13.01 -79.36 14.99
N SER A 403 -11.93 -78.86 15.58
CA SER A 403 -11.69 -78.37 16.94
C SER A 403 -10.36 -77.61 16.93
N ASN A 404 -10.32 -76.52 17.70
CA ASN A 404 -9.28 -76.10 18.65
C ASN A 404 -7.95 -76.86 18.67
N ASP A 405 -6.83 -76.13 18.67
CA ASP A 405 -5.85 -76.04 19.79
C ASP A 405 -4.72 -75.10 19.34
N ASN A 406 -4.51 -73.94 19.96
CA ASN A 406 -3.70 -73.70 21.16
C ASN A 406 -2.18 -73.96 20.98
N THR A 407 -1.40 -72.91 21.33
CA THR A 407 -0.03 -72.91 21.87
C THR A 407 1.17 -73.45 21.08
N ASP A 408 2.14 -72.53 20.94
CA ASP A 408 3.52 -72.61 21.46
C ASP A 408 4.60 -73.46 20.71
N ALA A 409 5.82 -72.98 20.93
CA ALA A 409 7.12 -73.16 20.30
C ALA A 409 7.64 -74.58 19.97
N GLY A 410 8.61 -74.60 19.05
CA GLY A 410 9.85 -75.39 19.23
C GLY A 410 10.25 -76.36 18.12
N ASP A 411 11.26 -75.94 17.35
CA ASP A 411 12.52 -76.66 17.08
C ASP A 411 12.58 -77.97 16.24
N ASP A 412 13.37 -77.84 15.15
CA ASP A 412 14.30 -78.78 14.50
C ASP A 412 13.88 -80.14 13.92
N GLY A 413 14.32 -80.40 12.66
CA GLY A 413 14.56 -81.78 12.21
C GLY A 413 14.52 -82.17 10.73
N ASN A 414 15.17 -81.41 9.84
CA ASN A 414 16.00 -81.84 8.68
C ASN A 414 15.74 -83.16 7.87
N THR A 415 15.96 -83.00 6.54
CA THR A 415 16.35 -83.95 5.46
C THR A 415 15.23 -84.64 4.65
N ASN A 416 15.29 -84.80 3.32
CA ASN A 416 16.16 -84.34 2.23
C ASN A 416 15.58 -84.86 0.90
N ALA A 417 15.73 -84.07 -0.19
CA ALA A 417 15.81 -84.46 -1.61
C ALA A 417 14.56 -85.05 -2.31
N ASN A 418 14.25 -84.78 -3.59
CA ASN A 418 14.81 -83.94 -4.66
C ASN A 418 13.90 -84.18 -5.88
N ASP A 419 13.39 -83.16 -6.57
CA ASP A 419 13.39 -83.14 -8.04
C ASP A 419 13.26 -81.71 -8.58
N ASN A 420 13.94 -81.47 -9.70
CA ASN A 420 14.39 -80.21 -10.25
C ASN A 420 13.73 -79.95 -11.61
N SER A 421 13.17 -78.77 -11.85
CA SER A 421 13.26 -78.11 -13.17
C SER A 421 12.90 -76.62 -13.09
N ASN A 422 13.96 -75.85 -12.84
CA ASN A 422 14.35 -74.51 -13.31
C ASN A 422 13.46 -73.77 -14.34
N ASP A 423 12.95 -72.57 -13.97
CA ASP A 423 13.16 -71.32 -14.72
C ASP A 423 12.96 -70.06 -13.83
N GLY A 424 13.91 -69.13 -13.90
CA GLY A 424 13.75 -67.67 -13.73
C GLY A 424 13.36 -67.06 -12.38
N ALA A 425 14.34 -66.50 -11.65
CA ALA A 425 14.21 -65.82 -10.36
C ALA A 425 13.57 -64.42 -10.39
N ASN A 426 12.63 -64.13 -9.46
CA ASN A 426 12.74 -63.05 -8.45
C ASN A 426 11.60 -63.14 -7.42
N GLY A 427 11.92 -62.96 -6.13
CA GLY A 427 11.02 -63.22 -4.99
C GLY A 427 9.91 -62.20 -4.73
N GLY A 428 8.81 -62.66 -4.12
CA GLY A 428 7.89 -61.84 -3.31
C GLY A 428 8.51 -61.54 -1.94
N GLN A 429 7.95 -60.77 -1.02
CA GLN A 429 6.68 -60.07 -0.83
C GLN A 429 7.04 -58.60 -0.47
N ILE A 430 6.20 -57.61 -0.17
CA ILE A 430 5.10 -57.46 0.79
C ILE A 430 4.63 -56.00 0.57
N GLY A 431 3.37 -55.77 0.21
CA GLY A 431 2.85 -54.42 -0.06
C GLY A 431 2.14 -53.81 1.14
N SER A 432 2.89 -53.12 1.99
CA SER A 432 2.42 -52.18 3.01
C SER A 432 2.25 -50.78 2.40
N GLY A 433 1.25 -50.02 2.87
CA GLY A 433 1.30 -48.56 3.07
C GLY A 433 1.63 -47.68 1.87
N ASN A 434 0.62 -47.01 1.31
CA ASN A 434 0.85 -45.90 0.41
C ASN A 434 1.08 -44.62 1.24
N SER A 435 2.34 -44.20 1.36
CA SER A 435 2.74 -42.85 1.75
C SER A 435 2.78 -41.97 0.49
N GLY A 436 1.87 -40.99 0.40
CA GLY A 436 1.90 -39.96 -0.63
C GLY A 436 2.99 -38.92 -0.36
N SER A 437 3.75 -38.58 -1.41
CA SER A 437 4.80 -37.56 -1.45
C SER A 437 4.25 -36.14 -1.24
N ILE A 438 4.96 -35.31 -0.48
CA ILE A 438 4.66 -33.88 -0.27
C ILE A 438 5.28 -33.07 -1.42
N VAL A 439 4.46 -32.24 -2.07
CA VAL A 439 4.84 -31.29 -3.14
C VAL A 439 4.69 -29.85 -2.62
N ASP A 440 5.51 -28.93 -3.13
CA ASP A 440 5.45 -27.49 -2.81
C ASP A 440 4.17 -26.87 -3.42
N PRO A 441 3.28 -26.24 -2.61
CA PRO A 441 2.01 -25.70 -3.08
C PRO A 441 2.11 -24.42 -3.92
N ILE A 442 3.30 -23.81 -4.09
CA ILE A 442 3.48 -22.61 -4.92
C ILE A 442 4.04 -22.95 -6.30
N THR A 443 4.90 -23.97 -6.42
CA THR A 443 5.61 -24.26 -7.68
C THR A 443 5.30 -25.61 -8.31
N GLY A 444 4.71 -26.56 -7.58
CA GLY A 444 4.28 -27.86 -8.11
C GLY A 444 5.39 -28.87 -8.42
N GLU A 445 6.64 -28.58 -8.06
CA GLU A 445 7.78 -29.49 -8.23
C GLU A 445 8.04 -30.36 -6.97
N PRO A 446 8.60 -31.58 -7.09
CA PRO A 446 8.93 -32.43 -5.94
C PRO A 446 10.11 -31.86 -5.13
N ILE A 447 9.97 -31.79 -3.81
CA ILE A 447 11.04 -31.32 -2.91
C ILE A 447 12.12 -32.42 -2.80
N PRO A 448 13.37 -32.19 -3.23
CA PRO A 448 14.41 -33.20 -3.11
C PRO A 448 14.84 -33.32 -1.63
N VAL A 449 14.71 -34.53 -1.09
CA VAL A 449 15.28 -34.90 0.20
C VAL A 449 16.77 -35.17 -0.01
N ASP A 450 17.64 -34.28 0.46
CA ASP A 450 19.03 -34.66 0.65
C ASP A 450 19.62 -34.22 1.99
N ALA A 451 20.16 -35.24 2.65
CA ALA A 451 21.22 -35.28 3.66
C ALA A 451 21.24 -34.25 4.81
N CYS A 452 20.80 -34.69 6.00
CA CYS A 452 21.46 -34.33 7.25
C CYS A 452 21.59 -35.54 8.17
N CYS A 453 22.77 -36.16 8.17
CA CYS A 453 23.43 -36.71 9.36
C CYS A 453 24.89 -37.09 9.01
N GLY A 454 25.86 -36.49 9.70
CA GLY A 454 27.26 -36.92 9.70
C GLY A 454 28.14 -35.98 10.52
N GLY A 455 28.53 -36.41 11.73
CA GLY A 455 29.24 -35.61 12.71
C GLY A 455 30.73 -35.36 12.44
N GLY A 456 31.26 -34.42 13.21
CA GLY A 456 32.66 -34.01 13.36
C GLY A 456 32.74 -32.88 14.36
#